data_AF-A0A832BA88-F1
#
_entry.id   AF-A0A832BA88-F1
#
_cell.length_a   1.000
_cell.length_b   1.000
_cell.length_c   1.000
_cell.angle_alpha   90.00
_cell.angle_beta   90.00
_cell.angle_gamma   90.00
#
_symmetry.space_group_name_H-M   'P 1'
#
loop_
_entity.id
_entity.type
_entity.pdbx_description
1 polymer ?
#
loop_
_entity_poly.entity_id
_entity_poly.type
_entity_poly.pdbx_seq_one_letter_code
_entity_poly.pdbx_strand_id
1 'polypeptide(L)'
;DEVAAYVGTAAANLINILNPRMLVLGGSIIRALPSLVPRIEAEIRRRAMAVPFSAVQIVPSQLKGNAVPVGAAAFLLSQVSVVDSPALRSPAAVVDDGAHSSTSRQVTRRGSV
;
A
#
# COMPACT_ATOMS: atom_id res chain seq x y z
N ASP A 1 -25.00 -6.87 -3.52
CA ASP A 1 -24.39 -8.12 -4.04
C ASP A 1 -23.95 -8.01 -5.49
N GLU A 2 -24.75 -7.43 -6.37
CA GLU A 2 -24.43 -7.26 -7.79
C GLU A 2 -23.08 -6.56 -8.07
N VAL A 3 -22.75 -5.48 -7.34
CA VAL A 3 -21.45 -4.80 -7.46
C VAL A 3 -20.27 -5.75 -7.18
N ALA A 4 -20.36 -6.56 -6.13
CA ALA A 4 -19.31 -7.53 -5.79
C ALA A 4 -19.19 -8.61 -6.87
N ALA A 5 -20.32 -9.06 -7.43
CA ALA A 5 -20.33 -10.04 -8.50
C ALA A 5 -19.64 -9.50 -9.76
N TYR A 6 -19.94 -8.28 -10.20
CA TYR A 6 -19.32 -7.70 -11.39
C TYR A 6 -17.83 -7.40 -11.17
N VAL A 7 -17.49 -6.73 -10.07
CA VAL A 7 -16.08 -6.39 -9.76
C VAL A 7 -15.26 -7.65 -9.56
N GLY A 8 -15.78 -8.64 -8.82
CA GLY A 8 -15.10 -9.92 -8.61
C GLY A 8 -14.93 -10.73 -9.89
N THR A 9 -15.91 -10.69 -10.80
CA THR A 9 -15.79 -11.33 -12.12
C THR A 9 -14.69 -10.68 -12.97
N ALA A 10 -14.67 -9.35 -13.03
CA ALA A 10 -13.63 -8.63 -13.76
C ALA A 10 -12.24 -8.89 -13.15
N ALA A 11 -12.12 -8.83 -11.83
CA ALA A 11 -10.86 -9.08 -11.12
C ALA A 11 -10.36 -10.53 -11.30
N ALA A 12 -11.24 -11.53 -11.26
CA ALA A 12 -10.88 -12.93 -11.52
C ALA A 12 -10.31 -13.12 -12.92
N ASN A 13 -10.90 -12.47 -13.93
CA ASN A 13 -10.39 -12.52 -15.29
C ASN A 13 -8.99 -11.87 -15.39
N LEU A 14 -8.78 -10.73 -14.73
CA LEU A 14 -7.46 -10.08 -14.69
C LEU A 14 -6.43 -10.95 -13.97
N ILE A 15 -6.80 -11.61 -12.88
CA ILE A 15 -5.93 -12.55 -12.17
C ILE A 15 -5.54 -13.71 -13.08
N ASN A 16 -6.51 -14.30 -13.79
CA ASN A 16 -6.27 -15.41 -14.71
C ASN A 16 -5.34 -15.02 -15.87
N ILE A 17 -5.51 -13.82 -16.44
CA ILE A 17 -4.77 -13.38 -17.63
C ILE A 17 -3.37 -12.86 -17.26
N LEU A 18 -3.28 -12.07 -16.20
CA LEU A 18 -2.05 -11.34 -15.86
C LEU A 18 -1.19 -12.03 -14.81
N ASN A 19 -1.76 -12.98 -14.05
CA ASN A 19 -1.13 -13.64 -12.91
C ASN A 19 -0.34 -12.66 -12.00
N PRO A 20 -0.98 -11.59 -11.49
CA PRO A 20 -0.28 -10.56 -10.75
C PRO A 20 0.08 -11.06 -9.35
N ARG A 21 1.18 -10.54 -8.78
CA ARG A 21 1.50 -10.78 -7.36
C ARG A 21 0.55 -10.04 -6.40
N MET A 22 -0.07 -8.96 -6.85
CA MET A 22 -0.91 -8.12 -6.00
C MET A 22 -2.06 -7.47 -6.78
N LEU A 23 -3.24 -7.48 -6.18
CA LEU A 23 -4.42 -6.76 -6.63
C LEU A 23 -4.80 -5.72 -5.56
N VAL A 24 -4.66 -4.44 -5.89
CA VAL A 24 -4.95 -3.34 -4.96
C VAL A 24 -6.36 -2.80 -5.22
N LEU A 25 -7.25 -2.90 -4.23
CA LEU A 25 -8.61 -2.36 -4.28
C LEU A 25 -8.62 -0.90 -3.80
N GLY A 26 -8.73 0.02 -4.76
CA GLY A 26 -8.77 1.46 -4.53
C GLY A 26 -10.14 2.10 -4.69
N GLY A 27 -10.20 3.42 -4.57
CA GLY A 27 -11.42 4.22 -4.76
C GLY A 27 -12.18 4.53 -3.47
N SER A 28 -13.10 5.49 -3.56
CA SER A 28 -13.92 5.95 -2.43
C SER A 28 -14.91 4.88 -1.95
N ILE A 29 -15.46 4.08 -2.87
CA ILE A 29 -16.45 3.04 -2.56
C ILE A 29 -15.83 1.95 -1.67
N ILE A 30 -14.63 1.47 -2.01
CA ILE A 30 -13.91 0.48 -1.20
C ILE A 30 -13.64 1.00 0.22
N ARG A 31 -13.41 2.31 0.39
CA ARG A 31 -13.26 2.93 1.71
C ARG A 31 -14.58 3.08 2.46
N ALA A 32 -15.65 3.47 1.76
CA ALA A 32 -16.96 3.69 2.34
C ALA A 32 -17.67 2.39 2.74
N LEU A 33 -17.34 1.28 2.07
CA LEU A 33 -17.95 -0.03 2.28
C LEU A 33 -16.88 -1.11 2.52
N PRO A 34 -16.27 -1.17 3.72
CA PRO A 34 -15.25 -2.18 4.03
C PRO A 34 -15.74 -3.62 3.87
N SER A 35 -17.04 -3.85 4.10
CA SER A 35 -17.71 -5.15 3.93
C SER A 35 -17.81 -5.62 2.47
N LEU A 36 -17.53 -4.74 1.50
CA LEU A 36 -17.52 -5.07 0.08
C LEU A 36 -16.28 -5.87 -0.31
N VAL A 37 -15.13 -5.64 0.35
CA VAL A 37 -13.85 -6.30 0.03
C VAL A 37 -13.95 -7.83 0.20
N PRO A 38 -14.43 -8.37 1.34
CA PRO A 38 -14.60 -9.82 1.48
C PRO A 38 -15.58 -10.42 0.47
N ARG A 39 -16.61 -9.67 0.05
CA ARG A 39 -17.58 -10.13 -0.96
C ARG A 39 -16.94 -10.21 -2.35
N ILE A 40 -16.12 -9.21 -2.71
CA ILE A 40 -15.34 -9.24 -3.95
C ILE A 40 -14.37 -10.42 -3.94
N GLU A 41 -13.65 -10.64 -2.83
CA GLU A 41 -12.71 -11.75 -2.70
C GLU A 41 -13.38 -13.12 -2.84
N ALA A 42 -14.57 -13.30 -2.24
CA ALA A 42 -15.35 -14.52 -2.41
C ALA A 42 -15.74 -14.75 -3.88
N GLU A 43 -16.17 -13.70 -4.58
CA GLU A 43 -16.52 -13.78 -6.00
C GLU A 43 -15.32 -14.05 -6.90
N ILE A 44 -14.13 -13.54 -6.54
CA ILE A 44 -12.86 -13.84 -7.22
C ILE A 44 -12.50 -15.31 -7.01
N ARG A 45 -12.51 -15.79 -5.76
CA ARG A 45 -12.16 -17.17 -5.40
C ARG A 45 -13.01 -18.20 -6.15
N ARG A 46 -14.28 -17.88 -6.41
CA ARG A 46 -15.20 -18.75 -7.15
C ARG A 46 -14.84 -18.89 -8.65
N ARG A 47 -14.09 -17.95 -9.23
CA ARG A 47 -13.87 -17.82 -10.68
C ARG A 47 -12.42 -17.88 -11.12
N ALA A 48 -11.50 -17.46 -10.26
CA ALA A 48 -10.07 -17.48 -10.56
C ALA A 48 -9.55 -18.93 -10.55
N MET A 49 -8.64 -19.24 -11.46
CA MET A 49 -7.96 -20.53 -11.48
C MET A 49 -7.07 -20.66 -10.23
N ALA A 50 -6.97 -21.88 -9.70
CA ALA A 50 -6.33 -22.12 -8.40
C ALA A 50 -4.88 -21.60 -8.31
N VAL A 51 -4.09 -21.77 -9.38
CA VAL A 51 -2.67 -21.39 -9.39
C VAL A 51 -2.48 -19.86 -9.42
N PRO A 52 -3.09 -19.08 -10.33
CA PRO A 52 -3.03 -17.62 -10.26
C PRO A 52 -3.64 -17.05 -8.97
N PHE A 53 -4.72 -17.65 -8.47
CA PHE A 53 -5.37 -17.20 -7.24
C PHE A 53 -4.49 -17.39 -6.00
N SER A 54 -3.73 -18.49 -5.92
CA SER A 54 -2.83 -18.73 -4.77
C SER A 54 -1.60 -17.82 -4.78
N ALA A 55 -1.27 -17.22 -5.92
CA ALA A 55 -0.12 -16.33 -6.08
C ALA A 55 -0.43 -14.84 -5.87
N VAL A 56 -1.70 -14.44 -5.93
CA VAL A 56 -2.11 -13.02 -5.83
C VAL A 56 -2.50 -12.63 -4.40
N GLN A 57 -1.99 -11.48 -3.93
CA GLN A 57 -2.45 -10.85 -2.69
C GLN A 57 -3.48 -9.76 -2.99
N ILE A 58 -4.67 -9.86 -2.39
CA ILE A 58 -5.75 -8.87 -2.56
C ILE A 58 -5.75 -7.93 -1.35
N VAL A 59 -5.48 -6.65 -1.56
CA VAL A 59 -5.28 -5.68 -0.47
C VAL A 59 -6.05 -4.37 -0.71
N PRO A 60 -6.57 -3.71 0.34
CA PRO A 60 -7.11 -2.36 0.20
C PRO A 60 -5.98 -1.35 -0.06
N SER A 61 -6.26 -0.30 -0.83
CA SER A 61 -5.30 0.77 -1.09
C SER A 61 -4.98 1.56 0.18
N GLN A 62 -3.69 1.70 0.49
CA GLN A 62 -3.19 2.48 1.64
C GLN A 62 -3.10 3.98 1.35
N LEU A 63 -3.00 4.38 0.08
CA LEU A 63 -2.84 5.79 -0.31
C LEU A 63 -4.13 6.61 -0.17
N LYS A 64 -5.28 5.97 0.04
CA LYS A 64 -6.58 6.63 0.28
C LYS A 64 -6.87 7.75 -0.74
N GLY A 65 -7.02 9.00 -0.29
CA GLY A 65 -7.26 10.18 -1.15
C GLY A 65 -6.02 10.69 -1.87
N ASN A 66 -4.83 10.21 -1.50
CA ASN A 66 -3.55 10.68 -2.01
C ASN A 66 -3.05 9.89 -3.22
N ALA A 67 -3.76 8.85 -3.67
CA ALA A 67 -3.33 8.00 -4.78
C ALA A 67 -3.04 8.82 -6.07
N VAL A 68 -3.87 9.84 -6.35
CA VAL A 68 -3.70 10.73 -7.51
C VAL A 68 -2.47 11.64 -7.37
N PRO A 69 -2.35 12.50 -6.33
CA PRO A 69 -1.19 13.39 -6.21
C PRO A 69 0.13 12.63 -6.06
N VAL A 70 0.14 11.50 -5.34
CA VAL A 70 1.35 10.65 -5.21
C VAL A 70 1.73 10.05 -6.56
N GLY A 71 0.76 9.53 -7.31
CA GLY A 71 1.00 8.99 -8.66
C GLY A 71 1.52 10.06 -9.63
N ALA A 72 0.97 11.28 -9.58
CA ALA A 72 1.43 12.40 -10.40
C ALA A 72 2.89 12.80 -10.06
N ALA A 73 3.21 12.93 -8.77
CA ALA A 73 4.57 13.23 -8.33
C ALA A 73 5.54 12.10 -8.73
N ALA A 74 5.17 10.83 -8.51
CA ALA A 74 5.98 9.68 -8.90
C ALA A 74 6.20 9.60 -10.42
N PHE A 75 5.18 9.96 -11.21
CA PHE A 75 5.30 10.02 -12.66
C PHE A 75 6.26 11.14 -13.10
N LEU A 76 6.15 12.35 -12.56
CA LEU A 76 7.10 13.43 -12.87
C LEU A 76 8.53 13.05 -12.48
N LEU A 77 8.71 12.45 -11.30
CA LEU A 77 10.01 11.95 -10.84
C LEU A 77 10.56 10.82 -11.71
N SER A 78 9.71 10.02 -12.38
CA SER A 78 10.19 8.99 -13.31
C SER A 78 10.61 9.54 -14.68
N GLN A 79 10.11 10.73 -15.06
CA GLN A 79 10.54 11.44 -16.27
C GLN A 79 11.83 12.22 -16.06
N VAL A 80 12.11 12.62 -14.82
CA VAL A 80 13.37 13.25 -14.45
C VAL A 80 14.35 12.15 -14.10
N SER A 81 15.31 11.90 -14.98
CA SER A 81 16.46 11.04 -14.67
C SER A 81 17.25 11.65 -13.51
N VAL A 82 16.87 11.36 -12.26
CA VAL A 82 17.74 11.55 -11.09
C VAL A 82 18.77 10.43 -11.13
N VAL A 83 19.63 10.46 -12.15
CA VAL A 83 20.84 9.64 -12.17
C VAL A 83 21.79 10.29 -11.17
N ASP A 84 22.12 9.53 -10.12
CA ASP A 84 23.16 9.79 -9.12
C ASP A 84 22.98 10.97 -8.13
N SER A 85 22.06 10.81 -7.19
CA SER A 85 22.17 11.49 -5.87
C SER A 85 22.12 10.45 -4.73
N PRO A 86 23.28 10.13 -4.09
CA PRO A 86 23.37 9.16 -3.00
C PRO A 86 22.48 9.47 -1.79
N ALA A 87 22.08 10.73 -1.60
CA ALA A 87 21.32 11.20 -0.45
C ALA A 87 19.85 10.72 -0.41
N LEU A 88 19.27 10.32 -1.54
CA LEU A 88 17.86 9.91 -1.65
C LEU A 88 17.62 8.40 -1.47
N ARG A 89 18.68 7.60 -1.29
CA ARG A 89 18.58 6.13 -1.19
C ARG A 89 18.15 5.61 0.19
N SER A 90 17.95 6.48 1.18
CA SER A 90 17.57 6.05 2.53
C SER A 90 16.06 6.17 2.77
N PRO A 91 15.31 5.04 2.79
CA PRO A 91 13.89 5.03 3.19
C PRO A 91 13.66 5.36 4.68
N ALA A 92 14.72 5.57 5.46
CA ALA A 92 14.66 5.81 6.90
C ALA A 92 14.30 7.26 7.30
N ALA A 93 14.23 8.21 6.36
CA ALA A 93 14.06 9.63 6.70
C ALA A 93 12.61 10.13 6.75
N VAL A 94 11.62 9.30 6.38
CA VAL A 94 10.21 9.74 6.24
C VAL A 94 9.31 9.23 7.38
N VAL A 95 9.87 8.75 8.49
CA VAL A 95 9.08 8.41 9.68
C VAL A 95 9.74 9.00 10.92
N ASP A 96 9.50 10.30 11.15
CA ASP A 96 9.55 10.90 12.48
C ASP A 96 8.21 11.60 12.72
N ASP A 97 7.21 10.81 13.13
CA ASP A 97 6.01 11.34 13.79
C ASP A 97 6.43 11.70 15.21
N GLY A 98 6.75 12.98 15.41
CA GLY A 98 7.04 13.53 16.72
C GLY A 98 5.87 13.34 17.68
N ALA A 99 6.01 12.42 18.63
CA ALA A 99 5.34 12.44 19.93
C ALA A 99 5.98 11.41 20.87
N HIS A 100 6.89 11.85 21.73
CA HIS A 100 6.66 11.89 23.19
C HIS A 100 7.94 12.27 23.96
N SER A 101 7.80 13.38 24.67
CA SER A 101 8.64 13.89 25.74
C SER A 101 8.74 12.93 26.93
N SER A 102 9.97 12.66 27.37
CA SER A 102 10.36 12.46 28.79
C SER A 102 11.86 12.16 28.84
N THR A 103 12.72 13.15 29.05
CA THR A 103 13.30 13.45 30.37
C THR A 103 13.93 12.23 31.04
N SER A 104 15.25 12.05 30.91
CA SER A 104 16.06 11.64 32.06
C SER A 104 17.51 12.10 31.92
N ARG A 105 18.01 12.63 33.03
CA ARG A 105 19.18 13.50 33.20
C ARG A 105 20.51 12.82 32.84
N GLN A 106 21.37 13.55 32.13
CA GLN A 106 22.80 13.57 32.42
C GLN A 106 23.02 14.34 33.74
N VAL A 107 23.67 13.71 34.72
CA VAL A 107 24.52 14.43 35.69
C VAL A 107 25.85 13.71 35.76
N THR A 108 26.79 14.25 34.97
CA THR A 108 28.22 14.06 35.14
C THR A 108 28.68 14.95 36.29
N ARG A 109 29.32 14.40 37.31
CA ARG A 109 30.34 15.13 38.10
C ARG A 109 31.51 14.21 38.44
N ARG A 110 32.69 14.68 38.04
CA ARG A 110 34.03 14.20 38.41
C ARG A 110 34.31 14.43 39.90
N GLY A 111 35.15 13.58 40.50
CA GLY A 111 36.25 14.01 41.39
C GLY A 111 36.44 13.28 42.71
N SER A 112 37.70 12.81 42.95
CA SER A 112 38.41 12.52 44.22
C SER A 112 37.82 11.44 45.15
N VAL A 113 38.53 10.40 45.58
CA VAL A 113 39.91 10.29 46.11
C VAL A 113 40.50 8.93 45.71
#